data_AF-A0A940QDV6-F1
#
_entry.id   AF-A0A940QDV6-F1
#
_cell.length_a   1.000
_cell.length_b   1.000
_cell.length_c   1.000
_cell.angle_alpha   90.00
_cell.angle_beta   90.00
_cell.angle_gamma   90.00
#
_symmetry.space_group_name_H-M   'P 1'
#
loop_
_entity.id
_entity.type
_entity.pdbx_description
1 polymer ?
#
loop_
_entity_poly.entity_id
_entity_poly.type
_entity_poly.pdbx_seq_one_letter_code
_entity_poly.pdbx_strand_id
1 'polypeptide(L)'
;MEKYDITKPMKIPVGMHKLNSDPGISFQLNRLVNMDGCDLAVAKEIGLAIKSASDFYRVLKSRADSELEQGHINNAAALYRMSEFYTDWEDANGLTIGLLNVVLYGFGWLINILYAAKKGK
;
A
#
# COMPACT_ATOMS: atom_id res chain seq x y z
N MET A 1 -18.55 -14.04 -3.57
CA MET A 1 -18.37 -12.58 -3.45
C MET A 1 -19.73 -11.93 -3.68
N GLU A 2 -20.29 -11.29 -2.66
CA GLU A 2 -21.47 -10.45 -2.84
C GLU A 2 -21.11 -9.25 -3.72
N LYS A 3 -21.97 -8.93 -4.68
CA LYS A 3 -21.75 -7.86 -5.64
C LYS A 3 -22.17 -6.55 -4.97
N TYR A 4 -21.29 -5.54 -4.97
CA TYR A 4 -21.60 -4.23 -4.40
C TYR A 4 -22.82 -3.62 -5.08
N ASP A 5 -23.78 -3.17 -4.28
CA ASP A 5 -25.00 -2.52 -4.77
C ASP A 5 -24.70 -1.05 -5.09
N ILE A 6 -24.51 -0.77 -6.38
CA ILE A 6 -24.21 0.57 -6.90
C ILE A 6 -25.33 1.59 -6.68
N THR A 7 -26.53 1.15 -6.27
CA THR A 7 -27.65 2.03 -5.96
C THR A 7 -27.60 2.58 -4.54
N LYS A 8 -26.75 1.99 -3.67
CA LYS A 8 -26.56 2.46 -2.30
C LYS A 8 -25.50 3.57 -2.26
N PRO A 9 -25.79 4.71 -1.60
CA PRO A 9 -24.81 5.79 -1.45
C PRO A 9 -23.61 5.30 -0.63
N MET A 10 -22.42 5.40 -1.23
CA MET A 10 -21.16 5.18 -0.53
C MET A 10 -20.87 6.38 0.37
N LYS A 11 -20.76 6.15 1.68
CA LYS A 11 -20.30 7.19 2.62
C LYS A 11 -18.77 7.26 2.55
N ILE A 12 -18.26 8.21 1.77
CA ILE A 12 -16.84 8.56 1.82
C ILE A 12 -16.65 9.49 3.02
N PRO A 13 -15.78 9.17 3.99
CA PRO A 13 -15.46 10.09 5.07
C PRO A 13 -14.92 11.40 4.48
N VAL A 14 -15.61 12.51 4.77
CA VAL A 14 -15.22 13.85 4.31
C VAL A 14 -14.29 14.49 5.32
N GLY A 15 -13.10 14.88 4.87
CA GLY A 15 -12.11 15.59 5.68
C GLY A 15 -10.76 14.88 5.76
N MET A 16 -9.77 15.61 6.27
CA MET A 16 -8.44 15.07 6.57
C MET A 16 -8.15 15.30 8.05
N HIS A 17 -7.62 14.28 8.71
CA HIS A 17 -7.03 14.40 10.03
C HIS A 17 -5.63 15.01 9.90
N LYS A 18 -5.25 15.85 10.87
CA LYS A 18 -3.85 16.28 11.01
C LYS A 18 -3.05 15.13 11.61
N LEU A 19 -2.43 14.33 10.75
CA LEU A 19 -1.68 13.12 11.15
C LEU A 19 -0.18 13.37 11.21
N ASN A 20 0.33 14.33 10.43
CA ASN A 20 1.74 14.71 10.44
C ASN A 20 1.88 16.24 10.29
N SER A 21 3.05 16.79 10.65
CA SER A 21 3.40 18.19 10.38
C SER A 21 3.68 18.45 8.89
N ASP A 22 4.18 17.44 8.17
CA ASP A 22 4.34 17.46 6.72
C ASP A 22 2.99 17.19 6.04
N PRO A 23 2.50 18.10 5.18
CA PRO A 23 1.22 17.94 4.50
C PRO A 23 1.15 16.74 3.55
N GLY A 24 2.26 16.39 2.89
CA GLY A 24 2.33 15.25 1.96
C GLY A 24 2.22 13.93 2.68
N ILE A 25 2.99 13.74 3.75
CA ILE A 25 2.92 12.56 4.62
C ILE A 25 1.53 12.48 5.27
N SER A 26 1.01 13.60 5.78
CA SER A 26 -0.33 13.63 6.37
C SER A 26 -1.40 13.22 5.34
N PHE A 27 -1.28 13.64 4.09
CA PHE A 27 -2.21 13.26 3.03
C PHE A 27 -2.17 11.75 2.74
N GLN A 28 -0.97 11.15 2.63
CA GLN A 28 -0.87 9.70 2.38
C GLN A 28 -1.44 8.87 3.53
N LEU A 29 -1.20 9.26 4.78
CA LEU A 29 -1.78 8.59 5.94
C LEU A 29 -3.32 8.71 5.98
N ASN A 30 -3.87 9.84 5.55
CA ASN A 30 -5.33 9.97 5.43
C ASN A 30 -5.91 9.05 4.36
N ARG A 31 -5.19 8.80 3.26
CA ARG A 31 -5.64 7.79 2.26
C ARG A 31 -5.70 6.40 2.87
N LEU A 32 -4.73 6.05 3.72
CA LEU A 32 -4.71 4.77 4.41
C LEU A 32 -5.91 4.60 5.35
N VAL A 33 -6.22 5.62 6.15
CA VAL A 33 -7.39 5.62 7.06
C VAL A 33 -8.71 5.59 6.28
N ASN A 34 -8.83 6.43 5.24
CA ASN A 34 -10.07 6.54 4.46
C ASN A 34 -10.38 5.29 3.62
N MET A 35 -9.38 4.43 3.37
CA MET A 35 -9.52 3.15 2.67
C MET A 35 -9.67 1.97 3.63
N ASP A 36 -9.92 2.22 4.93
CA ASP A 36 -10.07 1.19 5.97
C ASP A 36 -8.83 0.28 6.08
N GLY A 37 -7.65 0.82 5.72
CA GLY A 37 -6.38 0.10 5.73
C GLY A 37 -5.58 0.31 7.02
N CYS A 38 -5.98 1.24 7.87
CA CYS A 38 -5.35 1.50 9.16
C CYS A 38 -6.30 2.28 10.08
N ASP A 39 -6.38 1.84 11.34
CA ASP A 39 -7.13 2.56 12.37
C ASP A 39 -6.61 3.98 12.56
N LEU A 40 -7.53 4.93 12.75
CA LEU A 40 -7.16 6.34 12.96
C LEU A 40 -6.22 6.55 14.15
N ALA A 41 -6.37 5.76 15.22
CA ALA A 41 -5.50 5.85 16.38
C ALA A 41 -4.05 5.46 16.02
N VAL A 42 -3.90 4.36 15.28
CA VAL A 42 -2.61 3.88 14.77
C VAL A 42 -2.02 4.89 13.79
N ALA A 43 -2.84 5.44 12.88
CA ALA A 43 -2.42 6.44 11.92
C ALA A 43 -1.88 7.72 12.58
N LYS A 44 -2.44 8.12 13.73
CA LYS A 44 -1.91 9.23 14.54
C LYS A 44 -0.57 8.88 15.17
N GLU A 45 -0.42 7.66 15.69
CA GLU A 45 0.83 7.20 16.30
C GLU A 45 1.97 7.14 15.28
N ILE A 46 1.76 6.46 14.14
CA ILE A 46 2.76 6.39 13.07
C ILE A 46 3.04 7.78 12.48
N GLY A 47 2.00 8.61 12.36
CA GLY A 47 2.13 9.98 11.89
C GLY A 47 3.01 10.85 12.77
N LEU A 48 3.03 10.65 14.08
CA LEU A 48 3.98 11.34 14.98
C LEU A 48 5.41 10.80 14.86
N ALA A 49 5.57 9.51 14.56
CA ALA A 49 6.87 8.86 14.45
C ALA A 49 7.63 9.22 13.15
N ILE A 50 6.93 9.52 12.06
CA ILE A 50 7.54 9.82 10.76
C ILE A 50 8.01 11.28 10.72
N LYS A 51 9.33 11.52 10.58
CA LYS A 51 9.89 12.88 10.43
C LYS A 51 10.37 13.19 9.01
N SER A 52 10.56 12.18 8.18
CA SER A 52 11.04 12.29 6.81
C SER A 52 10.43 11.23 5.90
N ALA A 53 10.66 11.35 4.60
CA ALA A 53 10.31 10.32 3.61
C ALA A 53 11.02 8.98 3.88
N SER A 54 12.28 9.02 4.35
CA SER A 54 13.02 7.79 4.70
C SER A 54 12.47 7.09 5.95
N ASP A 55 11.96 7.85 6.93
CA ASP A 55 11.26 7.28 8.08
C ASP A 55 9.93 6.62 7.67
N PHE A 56 9.28 7.13 6.60
CA PHE A 56 7.98 6.66 6.15
C PHE A 56 8.00 5.15 5.89
N TYR A 57 8.94 4.66 5.07
CA TYR A 57 9.07 3.24 4.79
C TYR A 57 9.28 2.42 6.07
N ARG A 58 10.27 2.80 6.88
CA ARG A 58 10.67 2.04 8.07
C ARG A 58 9.54 1.95 9.11
N VAL A 59 8.87 3.07 9.39
CA VAL A 59 7.79 3.14 10.39
C VAL A 59 6.58 2.33 9.91
N LEU A 60 6.15 2.51 8.66
CA LEU A 60 4.99 1.77 8.13
C LEU A 60 5.28 0.27 8.02
N LYS A 61 6.47 -0.12 7.55
CA LYS A 61 6.87 -1.53 7.50
C LYS A 61 6.89 -2.15 8.90
N SER A 62 7.51 -1.49 9.88
CA SER A 62 7.56 -2.01 11.25
C SER A 62 6.16 -2.20 11.84
N ARG A 63 5.23 -1.27 11.57
CA ARG A 63 3.84 -1.44 12.01
C ARG A 63 3.13 -2.58 11.28
N ALA A 64 3.38 -2.72 9.97
CA ALA A 64 2.84 -3.81 9.16
C ALA A 64 3.31 -5.18 9.67
N ASP A 65 4.59 -5.31 10.03
CA ASP A 65 5.15 -6.52 10.63
C ASP A 65 4.38 -6.89 11.91
N SER A 66 4.11 -5.92 12.79
CA SER A 66 3.32 -6.16 14.01
C SER A 66 1.85 -6.52 13.73
N GLU A 67 1.21 -5.92 12.73
CA GLU A 67 -0.16 -6.30 12.33
C GLU A 67 -0.20 -7.72 11.75
N LEU A 68 0.84 -8.11 11.02
CA LEU A 68 0.97 -9.45 10.47
C LEU A 68 1.13 -10.50 11.57
N GLU A 69 1.98 -10.23 12.56
CA GLU A 69 2.16 -11.10 13.74
C GLU A 69 0.86 -11.30 14.53
N GLN A 70 -0.01 -10.28 14.55
CA GLN A 70 -1.32 -10.32 15.20
C GLN A 70 -2.41 -10.97 14.33
N GLY A 71 -2.10 -11.34 13.08
CA GLY A 71 -3.05 -11.95 12.15
C GLY A 71 -3.97 -10.96 11.44
N HIS A 72 -3.72 -9.65 11.54
CA HIS A 72 -4.48 -8.60 10.87
C HIS A 72 -4.01 -8.40 9.42
N ILE A 73 -4.19 -9.44 8.59
CA ILE A 73 -3.59 -9.53 7.25
C ILE A 73 -3.96 -8.35 6.33
N ASN A 74 -5.21 -7.88 6.38
CA ASN A 74 -5.66 -6.76 5.55
C ASN A 74 -4.97 -5.44 5.93
N ASN A 75 -4.83 -5.18 7.23
CA ASN A 75 -4.15 -3.98 7.74
C ASN A 75 -2.65 -4.03 7.41
N ALA A 76 -2.02 -5.19 7.62
CA ALA A 76 -0.63 -5.41 7.27
C ALA A 76 -0.38 -5.16 5.78
N ALA A 77 -1.22 -5.72 4.89
CA ALA A 77 -1.10 -5.53 3.45
C ALA A 77 -1.26 -4.05 3.03
N ALA A 78 -2.21 -3.34 3.63
CA ALA A 78 -2.41 -1.92 3.37
C ALA A 78 -1.21 -1.06 3.81
N LEU A 79 -0.65 -1.36 5.00
CA LEU A 79 0.54 -0.69 5.52
C LEU A 79 1.80 -0.99 4.70
N TYR A 80 2.02 -2.25 4.28
CA TYR A 80 3.15 -2.60 3.40
C TYR A 80 3.05 -1.87 2.07
N ARG A 81 1.87 -1.88 1.43
CA ARG A 81 1.65 -1.18 0.16
C ARG A 81 1.90 0.31 0.30
N MET A 82 1.46 0.90 1.41
CA MET A 82 1.67 2.32 1.66
C MET A 82 3.16 2.60 1.94
N SER A 83 3.88 1.73 2.64
CA SER A 83 5.30 1.94 2.98
C SER A 83 6.19 2.20 1.77
N GLU A 84 5.85 1.62 0.62
CA GLU A 84 6.60 1.76 -0.64
C GLU A 84 6.30 3.07 -1.38
N PHE A 85 5.47 3.96 -0.85
CA PHE A 85 5.04 5.16 -1.59
C PHE A 85 6.18 6.14 -1.89
N TYR A 86 7.13 6.29 -0.95
CA TYR A 86 8.27 7.20 -1.07
C TYR A 86 9.60 6.48 -1.31
N THR A 87 9.59 5.14 -1.46
CA THR A 87 10.82 4.41 -1.80
C THR A 87 11.18 4.68 -3.24
N ASP A 88 12.38 5.21 -3.46
CA ASP A 88 12.93 5.43 -4.80
C ASP A 88 13.61 4.16 -5.32
N TRP A 89 13.78 4.07 -6.64
CA TRP A 89 14.47 2.93 -7.27
C TRP A 89 15.98 2.86 -6.91
N GLU A 90 16.54 3.95 -6.39
CA GLU A 90 17.92 4.07 -5.91
C GLU A 90 18.11 3.65 -4.45
N ASP A 91 17.04 3.50 -3.67
CA ASP A 91 17.13 2.94 -2.32
C ASP A 91 17.52 1.45 -2.43
N ALA A 92 18.31 0.93 -1.49
CA ALA A 92 18.82 -0.45 -1.53
C ALA A 92 17.72 -1.55 -1.70
N ASN A 93 16.45 -1.21 -1.45
CA ASN A 93 15.28 -2.07 -1.65
C ASN A 93 14.57 -1.89 -3.01
N GLY A 94 14.84 -0.81 -3.74
CA GLY A 94 14.26 -0.50 -5.05
C GLY A 94 14.65 -1.49 -6.14
N LEU A 95 15.86 -2.04 -6.07
CA LEU A 95 16.32 -3.09 -6.97
C LEU A 95 15.50 -4.38 -6.83
N THR A 96 15.15 -4.77 -5.59
CA THR A 96 14.36 -5.98 -5.34
C THR A 96 12.93 -5.84 -5.85
N ILE A 97 12.30 -4.68 -5.64
CA ILE A 97 10.95 -4.37 -6.15
C ILE A 97 10.95 -4.25 -7.68
N GLY A 98 11.98 -3.61 -8.25
CA GLY A 98 12.19 -3.52 -9.69
C GLY A 98 12.32 -4.91 -10.34
N LEU A 99 13.12 -5.79 -9.74
CA LEU A 99 13.23 -7.19 -10.18
C LEU A 99 11.91 -7.94 -10.07
N LEU A 100 11.15 -7.75 -8.97
CA LEU A 100 9.86 -8.39 -8.80
C LEU A 100 8.87 -7.97 -9.90
N ASN A 101 8.85 -6.69 -10.24
CA ASN A 101 8.03 -6.17 -11.33
C ASN A 101 8.46 -6.73 -12.69
N VAL A 102 9.76 -6.76 -13.01
CA VAL A 102 10.26 -7.35 -14.26
C VAL A 102 9.88 -8.83 -14.36
N VAL A 103 9.98 -9.58 -13.25
CA VAL A 103 9.55 -10.97 -13.18
C VAL A 103 8.04 -11.07 -13.42
N LEU A 104 7.21 -10.32 -12.69
CA LEU A 104 5.74 -10.38 -12.83
C LEU A 104 5.26 -9.98 -14.24
N TYR A 105 5.79 -8.89 -14.80
CA TYR A 105 5.47 -8.45 -16.16
C TYR A 105 6.00 -9.43 -17.22
N GLY A 106 7.20 -9.98 -17.02
CA GLY A 106 7.80 -10.99 -17.90
C GLY A 106 7.00 -12.30 -17.92
N PHE A 107 6.55 -12.78 -16.76
CA PHE A 107 5.69 -13.97 -16.65
C PHE A 107 4.32 -13.73 -17.29
N GLY A 108 3.72 -12.55 -17.12
CA GLY A 108 2.47 -12.19 -17.80
C GLY A 108 2.59 -12.22 -19.33
N TRP A 109 3.70 -11.69 -19.88
CA TRP A 109 3.97 -11.74 -21.30
C TRP A 109 4.20 -13.17 -21.82
N LEU A 110 4.94 -13.99 -21.05
CA LEU A 110 5.19 -15.39 -21.40
C LEU A 110 3.88 -16.22 -21.43
N ILE A 111 2.98 -16.01 -20.48
CA ILE A 111 1.65 -16.66 -20.47
C ILE A 111 0.87 -16.28 -21.73
N ASN A 112 0.88 -15.00 -22.13
CA ASN A 112 0.23 -14.56 -23.37
C ASN A 112 0.83 -15.22 -24.62
N ILE A 113 2.15 -15.42 -24.68
CA ILE A 113 2.80 -16.13 -25.77
C ILE A 113 2.40 -17.60 -25.79
N LEU A 114 2.44 -18.27 -24.64
CA LEU A 114 2.04 -19.68 -24.52
C LEU A 114 0.55 -19.86 -24.90
N TYR A 115 -0.29 -18.89 -24.52
CA TYR A 115 -1.71 -18.87 -24.88
C TYR A 115 -1.91 -18.65 -26.38
N ALA A 116 -1.16 -17.72 -26.99
CA ALA A 116 -1.20 -17.46 -28.43
C ALA A 116 -0.70 -18.68 -29.25
N ALA A 117 0.40 -19.30 -28.82
CA ALA A 117 0.95 -20.49 -29.44
C ALA A 117 0.01 -21.71 -29.34
N LYS A 118 -0.68 -21.88 -28.20
CA LYS A 118 -1.66 -22.97 -28.01
C LYS A 118 -2.95 -22.76 -28.80
N LYS A 119 -3.33 -21.50 -29.08
CA LYS A 119 -4.58 -21.18 -29.77
C LYS A 119 -4.46 -21.20 -31.30
N GLY A 120 -3.26 -21.44 -31.85
CA GLY A 120 -3.04 -21.60 -33.29
C GLY A 120 -3.52 -20.38 -34.09
N LYS A 121 -2.73 -19.31 -34.09
CA LYS A 121 -2.74 -18.34 -35.19
C LYS A 121 -1.45 -18.48 -35.96
#